data_AF-A4SYK2-F1
#
_entry.id   AF-A4SYK2-F1
#
_cell.length_a   1.000
_cell.length_b   1.000
_cell.length_c   1.000
_cell.angle_alpha   90.00
_cell.angle_beta   90.00
_cell.angle_gamma   90.00
#
_symmetry.space_group_name_H-M   'P 1'
#
loop_
_entity.id
_entity.type
_entity.pdbx_description
1 polymer ?
#
loop_
_entity_poly.entity_id
_entity_poly.type
_entity_poly.pdbx_seq_one_letter_code
_entity_poly.pdbx_strand_id
1 'polypeptide(L)'
;MPYIRLMTYALIVLGLCACERDTYTTWNCSTPAEAKIPMVLKKAQMEFKGARSDYCGSLGTQSYFAPKCSAQTEQSPIIFTPSSGLLINDGQEYQCTAL
;
A
#
# COMPACT_ATOMS: atom_id res chain seq x y z
N MET A 1 -9.40 23.74 42.51
CA MET A 1 -9.20 24.44 41.23
C MET A 1 -9.43 23.48 40.06
N PRO A 2 -10.62 23.48 39.44
CA PRO A 2 -10.98 22.52 38.37
C PRO A 2 -10.20 22.72 37.05
N TYR A 3 -9.60 23.89 36.86
CA TYR A 3 -8.82 24.26 35.67
C TYR A 3 -7.55 23.42 35.46
N ILE A 4 -6.88 22.99 36.53
CA ILE A 4 -5.64 22.20 36.44
C ILE A 4 -5.92 20.83 35.83
N ARG A 5 -7.08 20.21 36.18
CA ARG A 5 -7.50 18.91 35.64
C ARG A 5 -7.90 19.00 34.16
N LEU A 6 -8.51 20.12 33.75
CA LEU A 6 -8.82 20.40 32.35
C LEU A 6 -7.56 20.57 31.51
N MET A 7 -6.54 21.26 32.02
CA MET A 7 -5.24 21.38 31.34
C MET A 7 -4.51 20.04 31.21
N THR A 8 -4.58 19.16 32.21
CA THR A 8 -3.96 17.83 32.11
C THR A 8 -4.66 16.97 31.05
N TYR A 9 -6.00 17.02 30.98
CA TYR A 9 -6.76 16.34 29.93
C TYR A 9 -6.42 16.86 28.53
N ALA A 10 -6.28 18.18 28.36
CA ALA A 10 -5.92 18.77 27.09
C ALA A 10 -4.53 18.32 26.61
N LEU A 11 -3.55 18.21 27.51
CA LEU A 11 -2.19 17.73 27.19
C LEU A 11 -2.18 16.24 26.81
N ILE A 12 -3.03 15.41 27.42
CA ILE A 12 -3.13 13.97 27.10
C ILE A 12 -3.75 13.76 25.71
N VAL A 13 -4.78 14.54 25.34
CA VAL A 13 -5.42 14.44 24.02
C VAL A 13 -4.48 14.87 22.90
N LEU A 14 -3.66 15.90 23.13
CA LEU A 14 -2.67 16.37 22.15
C LEU A 14 -1.53 15.36 21.91
N GLY A 15 -1.18 14.55 22.92
CA GLY A 15 -0.17 13.50 22.79
C GLY A 15 -0.62 12.28 21.96
N LEU A 16 -1.93 12.03 21.86
CA LEU A 16 -2.47 10.86 21.16
C LEU A 16 -2.66 11.06 19.65
N CYS A 17 -2.58 12.30 19.15
CA CYS A 17 -2.73 12.59 17.72
C CYS A 17 -1.41 12.53 16.92
N ALA A 18 -0.27 12.36 17.58
CA ALA A 18 1.04 12.45 16.95
C ALA A 18 1.71 11.09 16.76
N CYS A 19 1.10 10.17 16.00
CA CYS A 19 1.85 9.03 15.44
C CYS A 19 1.13 8.36 14.24
N GLU A 20 0.57 9.12 13.29
CA GLU A 20 0.24 8.52 11.99
C GLU A 20 1.51 8.53 11.13
N ARG A 21 2.37 7.53 11.35
CA ARG A 21 3.52 7.31 10.46
C ARG A 21 2.95 6.80 9.13
N ASP A 22 2.84 7.71 8.17
CA ASP A 22 2.49 7.43 6.78
C ASP A 22 3.54 6.46 6.20
N THR A 23 3.32 5.17 6.44
CA THR A 23 4.25 4.12 6.04
C THR A 23 3.96 3.82 4.59
N TYR A 24 4.85 4.27 3.72
CA TYR A 24 4.85 3.91 2.31
C TYR A 24 6.08 3.07 2.01
N THR A 25 5.94 2.11 1.11
CA THR A 25 7.04 1.29 0.60
C THR A 25 7.15 1.51 -0.89
N THR A 26 8.33 1.94 -1.32
CA THR A 26 8.66 2.14 -2.73
C THR A 26 9.31 0.90 -3.30
N TRP A 27 8.98 0.59 -4.54
CA TRP A 27 9.56 -0.49 -5.30
C TRP A 27 9.93 0.01 -6.68
N ASN A 28 10.96 -0.61 -7.25
CA ASN A 28 11.34 -0.39 -8.62
C ASN A 28 11.06 -1.66 -9.42
N CYS A 29 10.09 -1.58 -10.32
CA CYS A 29 9.63 -2.67 -11.16
C CYS A 29 10.28 -2.61 -12.55
N SER A 30 10.38 -3.74 -13.22
CA SER A 30 10.97 -3.81 -14.56
C SER A 30 10.45 -5.00 -15.33
N THR A 31 10.54 -4.89 -16.65
CA THR A 31 10.42 -5.98 -17.62
C THR A 31 11.70 -6.03 -18.45
N PRO A 32 11.92 -7.07 -19.27
CA PRO A 32 13.06 -7.08 -20.21
C PRO A 32 13.07 -5.88 -21.18
N ALA A 33 11.91 -5.27 -21.45
CA ALA A 33 11.76 -4.15 -22.38
C ALA A 33 11.71 -2.77 -21.71
N GLU A 34 11.29 -2.69 -20.46
CA GLU A 34 11.07 -1.44 -19.73
C GLU A 34 11.75 -1.51 -18.36
N ALA A 35 12.73 -0.63 -18.14
CA ALA A 35 13.47 -0.58 -16.88
C ALA A 35 12.96 0.57 -15.99
N LYS A 36 13.03 0.33 -14.67
CA LYS A 36 12.84 1.33 -13.62
C LYS A 36 11.45 1.98 -13.55
N ILE A 37 10.41 1.16 -13.44
CA ILE A 37 9.03 1.60 -13.27
C ILE A 37 8.76 1.74 -11.76
N PRO A 38 8.50 2.96 -11.23
CA PRO A 38 8.22 3.13 -9.82
C PRO A 38 6.86 2.52 -9.46
N MET A 39 6.82 1.80 -8.34
CA MET A 39 5.60 1.36 -7.68
C MET A 39 5.62 1.85 -6.24
N VAL A 40 4.49 2.38 -5.76
CA VAL A 40 4.34 2.85 -4.38
C VAL A 40 3.19 2.11 -3.72
N LEU A 41 3.48 1.44 -2.62
CA LEU A 41 2.47 0.93 -1.70
C LEU A 41 2.32 1.95 -0.57
N LYS A 42 1.11 2.50 -0.39
CA LYS A 42 0.82 3.44 0.69
C LYS A 42 -0.54 3.09 1.29
N LYS A 43 -0.58 2.83 2.59
CA LYS A 43 -1.79 2.37 3.29
C LYS A 43 -2.38 1.13 2.58
N ALA A 44 -3.67 1.15 2.26
CA ALA A 44 -4.36 0.09 1.52
C ALA A 44 -4.42 0.37 0.01
N GLN A 45 -3.40 1.01 -0.56
CA GLN A 45 -3.38 1.43 -1.97
C GLN A 45 -2.04 1.15 -2.63
N MET A 46 -2.11 0.90 -3.94
CA MET A 46 -0.97 0.79 -4.84
C MET A 46 -1.05 1.88 -5.90
N GLU A 47 0.07 2.56 -6.15
CA GLU A 47 0.27 3.41 -7.32
C GLU A 47 1.30 2.77 -8.24
N PHE A 48 0.92 2.52 -9.50
CA PHE A 48 1.77 1.89 -10.51
C PHE A 48 1.45 2.44 -11.90
N LYS A 49 2.49 2.85 -12.65
CA LYS A 49 2.35 3.50 -13.99
C LYS A 49 1.32 4.65 -14.02
N GLY A 50 1.21 5.40 -12.92
CA GLY A 50 0.26 6.51 -12.77
C GLY A 50 -1.18 6.12 -12.45
N ALA A 51 -1.50 4.82 -12.41
CA ALA A 51 -2.79 4.31 -11.97
C ALA A 51 -2.78 4.02 -10.47
N ARG A 52 -3.91 4.26 -9.80
CA ARG A 52 -4.14 3.90 -8.39
C ARG A 52 -5.11 2.75 -8.29
N SER A 53 -4.82 1.81 -7.41
CA SER A 53 -5.66 0.66 -7.10
C SER A 53 -5.75 0.44 -5.60
N ASP A 54 -6.91 0.01 -5.13
CA ASP A 54 -7.16 -0.33 -3.74
C ASP A 54 -6.77 -1.78 -3.47
N TYR A 55 -6.33 -2.04 -2.25
CA TYR A 55 -6.06 -3.37 -1.74
C TYR A 55 -7.37 -4.13 -1.50
N CYS A 56 -7.52 -5.27 -2.16
CA CYS A 56 -8.74 -6.07 -2.13
C CYS A 56 -8.64 -7.32 -1.23
N GLY A 57 -7.45 -7.62 -0.71
CA GLY A 57 -7.20 -8.77 0.15
C GLY A 57 -5.90 -9.48 -0.17
N SER A 58 -5.58 -10.49 0.64
CA SER A 58 -4.43 -11.36 0.42
C SER A 58 -4.84 -12.82 0.53
N LEU A 59 -4.22 -13.66 -0.30
CA LEU A 59 -4.32 -15.10 -0.25
C LEU A 59 -2.90 -15.67 -0.20
N GLY A 60 -2.53 -16.24 0.94
CA GLY A 60 -1.15 -16.66 1.21
C GLY A 60 -0.18 -15.48 1.11
N THR A 61 0.82 -15.58 0.23
CA THR A 61 1.84 -14.55 0.00
C THR A 61 1.46 -13.53 -1.06
N GLN A 62 0.29 -13.66 -1.68
CA GLN A 62 -0.18 -12.79 -2.74
C GLN A 62 -1.12 -11.73 -2.18
N SER A 63 -0.89 -10.48 -2.57
CA SER A 63 -1.77 -9.35 -2.30
C SER A 63 -2.43 -8.90 -3.60
N TYR A 64 -3.74 -8.66 -3.55
CA TYR A 64 -4.58 -8.39 -4.70
C TYR A 64 -5.03 -6.93 -4.70
N PHE A 65 -4.99 -6.30 -5.87
CA PHE A 65 -5.31 -4.89 -6.05
C PHE A 65 -6.20 -4.67 -7.28
N ALA A 66 -7.11 -3.72 -7.17
CA ALA A 66 -7.99 -3.33 -8.26
C ALA A 66 -8.40 -1.86 -8.14
N PRO A 67 -8.77 -1.18 -9.26
CA PRO A 67 -9.42 0.13 -9.18
C PRO A 67 -10.73 0.10 -8.39
N LYS A 68 -11.40 -1.06 -8.36
CA LYS A 68 -12.57 -1.34 -7.54
C LYS A 68 -12.58 -2.82 -7.18
N CYS A 69 -12.60 -3.12 -5.88
CA CYS A 69 -12.61 -4.50 -5.42
C CYS A 69 -13.94 -5.20 -5.73
N SER A 70 -13.85 -6.41 -6.30
CA SER A 70 -14.99 -7.30 -6.47
C SER A 70 -15.20 -8.13 -5.19
N ALA A 71 -16.29 -8.90 -5.13
CA ALA A 71 -16.51 -9.85 -4.04
C ALA A 71 -15.55 -11.06 -4.10
N GLN A 72 -14.87 -11.28 -5.23
CA GLN A 72 -13.98 -12.41 -5.48
C GLN A 72 -12.54 -11.89 -5.69
N THR A 73 -11.76 -11.89 -4.60
CA THR A 73 -10.40 -11.32 -4.55
C THR A 73 -9.48 -11.83 -5.67
N GLU A 74 -9.57 -13.11 -6.03
CA GLU A 74 -8.75 -13.76 -7.06
C GLU A 74 -8.96 -13.20 -8.48
N GLN A 75 -10.07 -12.49 -8.72
CA GLN A 75 -10.36 -11.85 -10.01
C GLN A 75 -9.75 -10.45 -10.14
N SER A 76 -8.93 -10.02 -9.17
CA SER A 76 -8.29 -8.71 -9.23
C SER A 76 -7.26 -8.66 -10.37
N PRO A 77 -7.23 -7.57 -11.16
CA PRO A 77 -6.33 -7.43 -12.31
C PRO A 77 -4.85 -7.31 -11.93
N ILE A 78 -4.58 -6.93 -10.67
CA ILE A 78 -3.23 -6.71 -10.17
C ILE A 78 -2.98 -7.65 -9.00
N ILE A 79 -1.92 -8.44 -9.10
CA ILE A 79 -1.47 -9.38 -8.08
C ILE A 79 0.00 -9.08 -7.79
N PHE A 80 0.31 -8.81 -6.53
CA PHE A 80 1.67 -8.56 -6.08
C PHE A 80 2.09 -9.61 -5.06
N THR A 81 3.28 -10.17 -5.24
CA THR A 81 3.89 -11.14 -4.33
C THR A 81 5.12 -10.50 -3.69
N PRO A 82 5.01 -9.87 -2.50
CA PRO A 82 6.11 -9.11 -1.90
C PRO A 82 7.36 -9.95 -1.62
N SER A 83 7.20 -11.24 -1.33
CA SER A 83 8.31 -12.14 -0.99
C SER A 83 9.25 -12.42 -2.17
N SER A 84 8.72 -12.44 -3.40
CA SER A 84 9.51 -12.62 -4.63
C SER A 84 9.70 -11.33 -5.41
N GLY A 85 8.94 -10.28 -5.09
CA GLY A 85 8.89 -9.04 -5.86
C GLY A 85 8.14 -9.16 -7.19
N LEU A 86 7.44 -10.27 -7.44
CA LEU A 86 6.66 -10.45 -8.67
C LEU A 86 5.38 -9.61 -8.62
N LEU A 87 5.18 -8.76 -9.62
CA LEU A 87 3.95 -8.03 -9.87
C LEU A 87 3.35 -8.52 -11.19
N ILE A 88 2.09 -8.94 -11.16
CA ILE A 88 1.29 -9.25 -12.35
C ILE A 88 0.26 -8.12 -12.46
N ASN A 89 0.24 -7.42 -13.59
CA ASN A 89 -0.74 -6.38 -13.88
C ASN A 89 -1.36 -6.65 -15.26
N ASP A 90 -2.66 -6.94 -15.31
CA ASP A 90 -3.40 -7.32 -16.51
C ASP A 90 -2.71 -8.45 -17.31
N GLY A 91 -2.14 -9.43 -16.59
CA GLY A 91 -1.43 -10.58 -17.16
C GLY A 91 0.03 -10.31 -17.57
N GLN A 92 0.52 -9.07 -17.48
CA GLN A 92 1.92 -8.75 -17.70
C GLN A 92 2.73 -8.87 -16.41
N GLU A 93 3.83 -9.61 -16.46
CA GLU A 93 4.75 -9.78 -15.34
C GLU A 93 5.79 -8.67 -15.27
N TYR A 94 6.06 -8.22 -14.05
CA TYR A 94 7.10 -7.25 -13.70
C TYR A 94 7.88 -7.78 -12.50
N GLN A 95 9.20 -7.64 -12.57
CA GLN A 95 10.07 -7.93 -11.43
C GLN A 95 10.36 -6.65 -10.67
N CYS A 96 9.94 -6.61 -9.41
CA CYS A 96 10.07 -5.46 -8.53
C CYS A 96 11.10 -5.69 -7.41
N THR A 97 11.86 -4.66 -7.08
CA THR A 97 12.81 -4.65 -5.95
C THR A 97 12.50 -3.47 -5.04
N ALA A 98 12.43 -3.70 -3.73
CA ALA A 98 12.18 -2.64 -2.76
C ALA A 98 13.32 -1.60 -2.79
N LEU A 99 12.94 -0.32 -2.58
CA LEU A 99 13.84 0.84 -2.53
C LEU A 99 13.95 1.38 -1.10
#